data_AF-A0A442H4P5-F1
#
_entry.id   AF-A0A442H4P5-F1
#
_cell.length_a   1.000
_cell.length_b   1.000
_cell.length_c   1.000
_cell.angle_alpha   90.00
_cell.angle_beta   90.00
_cell.angle_gamma   90.00
#
_symmetry.space_group_name_H-M   'P 1'
#
loop_
_entity.id
_entity.type
_entity.pdbx_description
1 polymer ?
#
loop_
_entity_poly.entity_id
_entity_poly.type
_entity_poly.pdbx_seq_one_letter_code
_entity_poly.pdbx_strand_id
1 'polypeptide(L)'
;MAAKDVKFSRDARERMLRGVNILADAVKVTLGPKGRNVVIDKSFGAPRITKDGVTVAKEIELEDKFENMGAQMVREVASKTNDIAGDGTTTATVLAQAIVQEGNKAVAAGMNPMDLKRGIDLAVGEVVAALGKAAKKIKTSEEVAQVGTISANGDESVGKMIAEAMQKVGNEGVITVEEAKTAETELEVVEGMQFDRGYLSPYFVTNADKMVADLEDAYILLHEKKLSNLQAMLPVLEAVVQTSKPLLIISEDVEGEAL
;
A
#
# COMPACT_ATOMS: atom_id res chain seq x y z
N MET A 1 -7.39 -17.24 29.17
CA MET A 1 -6.28 -16.67 28.37
C MET A 1 -5.35 -17.79 27.97
N ALA A 2 -4.90 -17.83 26.71
CA ALA A 2 -3.89 -18.80 26.28
C ALA A 2 -2.55 -18.51 26.97
N ALA A 3 -1.80 -19.57 27.32
CA ALA A 3 -0.46 -19.44 27.87
C ALA A 3 0.47 -18.69 26.90
N LYS A 4 1.41 -17.91 27.43
CA LYS A 4 2.34 -17.08 26.66
C LYS A 4 3.76 -17.61 26.80
N ASP A 5 4.45 -17.76 25.66
CA ASP A 5 5.88 -18.01 25.63
C ASP A 5 6.62 -16.67 25.65
N VAL A 6 7.65 -16.55 26.50
CA VAL A 6 8.37 -15.31 26.75
C VAL A 6 9.87 -15.58 26.64
N LYS A 7 10.53 -14.85 25.72
CA LYS A 7 11.97 -14.90 25.48
C LYS A 7 12.61 -13.56 25.79
N PHE A 8 13.87 -13.61 26.21
CA PHE A 8 14.61 -12.43 26.65
C PHE A 8 15.93 -12.26 25.90
N SER A 9 16.43 -11.02 25.93
CA SER A 9 17.80 -10.66 25.60
C SER A 9 18.25 -11.12 24.21
N ARG A 10 19.21 -12.04 24.14
CA ARG A 10 19.88 -12.45 22.91
C ARG A 10 19.05 -13.45 22.09
N ASP A 11 18.44 -14.45 22.74
CA ASP A 11 17.62 -15.46 22.07
C ASP A 11 16.44 -14.82 21.33
N ALA A 12 15.75 -13.86 21.99
CA ALA A 12 14.66 -13.12 21.36
C ALA A 12 15.14 -12.31 20.14
N ARG A 13 16.25 -11.57 20.28
CA ARG A 13 16.77 -10.72 19.20
C ARG A 13 17.28 -11.52 18.00
N GLU A 14 17.97 -12.63 18.22
CA GLU A 14 18.47 -13.47 17.13
C GLU A 14 17.34 -14.14 16.33
N ARG A 15 16.22 -14.52 16.99
CA ARG A 15 15.03 -15.03 16.32
C ARG A 15 14.32 -13.94 15.53
N MET A 16 14.07 -12.78 16.13
CA MET A 16 13.49 -11.65 15.40
C MET A 16 14.35 -11.26 14.19
N LEU A 17 15.67 -11.20 14.35
CA LEU A 17 16.59 -10.87 13.26
C LEU A 17 16.55 -11.92 12.13
N ARG A 18 16.37 -13.21 12.44
CA ARG A 18 16.16 -14.25 11.42
C ARG A 18 14.90 -13.97 10.60
N GLY A 19 13.79 -13.66 11.26
CA GLY A 19 12.55 -13.32 10.57
C GLY A 19 12.66 -12.07 9.69
N VAL A 20 13.32 -11.02 10.20
CA VAL A 20 13.66 -9.81 9.42
C VAL A 20 14.45 -10.18 8.16
N ASN A 21 15.47 -11.04 8.30
CA ASN A 21 16.31 -11.44 7.17
C ASN A 21 15.55 -12.28 6.16
N ILE A 22 14.70 -13.23 6.59
CA ILE A 22 13.89 -14.04 5.67
C ILE A 22 12.99 -13.14 4.81
N LEU A 23 12.29 -12.19 5.44
CA LEU A 23 11.43 -11.26 4.70
C LEU A 23 12.24 -10.36 3.78
N ALA A 24 13.30 -9.73 4.29
CA ALA A 24 14.10 -8.80 3.51
C ALA A 24 14.85 -9.48 2.36
N ASP A 25 15.32 -10.71 2.54
CA ASP A 25 16.03 -11.46 1.50
C ASP A 25 15.09 -11.87 0.36
N ALA A 26 13.83 -12.19 0.67
CA ALA A 26 12.80 -12.45 -0.33
C ALA A 26 12.36 -11.18 -1.08
N VAL A 27 12.29 -10.04 -0.40
CA VAL A 27 11.86 -8.77 -1.01
C VAL A 27 13.00 -8.11 -1.81
N LYS A 28 14.23 -8.11 -1.31
CA LYS A 28 15.33 -7.34 -1.91
C LYS A 28 15.75 -7.82 -3.30
N VAL A 29 15.44 -9.06 -3.67
CA VAL A 29 15.73 -9.56 -5.03
C VAL A 29 14.91 -8.86 -6.11
N THR A 30 13.83 -8.17 -5.74
CA THR A 30 13.00 -7.41 -6.68
C THR A 30 13.50 -5.99 -6.92
N LEU A 31 14.54 -5.54 -6.20
CA LEU A 31 14.99 -4.15 -6.25
C LEU A 31 15.59 -3.76 -7.61
N GLY A 32 15.07 -2.67 -8.17
CA GLY A 32 15.64 -1.97 -9.32
C GLY A 32 15.38 -2.65 -10.68
N PRO A 33 15.95 -2.11 -11.77
CA PRO A 33 15.65 -2.56 -13.15
C PRO A 33 16.12 -3.99 -13.44
N LYS A 34 17.09 -4.50 -12.65
CA LYS A 34 17.57 -5.89 -12.71
C LYS A 34 16.93 -6.78 -11.63
N GLY A 35 15.84 -6.32 -11.02
CA GLY A 35 15.05 -7.08 -10.09
C GLY A 35 14.56 -8.38 -10.71
N ARG A 36 14.67 -9.46 -9.95
CA ARG A 36 14.23 -10.81 -10.32
C ARG A 36 12.77 -11.02 -9.91
N ASN A 37 12.13 -11.94 -10.61
CA ASN A 37 10.78 -12.37 -10.29
C ASN A 37 10.79 -13.22 -9.02
N VAL A 38 9.79 -13.01 -8.19
CA VAL A 38 9.41 -13.89 -7.08
C VAL A 38 8.15 -14.64 -7.48
N VAL A 39 8.14 -15.94 -7.23
CA VAL A 39 6.99 -16.81 -7.51
C VAL A 39 6.29 -17.09 -6.18
N ILE A 40 5.00 -16.82 -6.14
CA ILE A 40 4.15 -16.92 -4.96
C ILE A 40 3.07 -17.94 -5.28
N ASP A 41 2.93 -18.94 -4.41
CA ASP A 41 1.91 -19.97 -4.56
C ASP A 41 0.51 -19.38 -4.35
N LYS A 42 -0.50 -19.97 -5.00
CA LYS A 42 -1.90 -19.63 -4.82
C LYS A 42 -2.67 -20.91 -4.53
N SER A 43 -3.58 -20.86 -3.55
CA SER A 43 -4.40 -22.01 -3.17
C SER A 43 -5.20 -22.60 -4.34
N PHE A 44 -5.49 -21.79 -5.37
CA PHE A 44 -6.13 -22.22 -6.61
C PHE A 44 -5.51 -21.51 -7.82
N GLY A 45 -5.38 -22.23 -8.93
CA GLY A 45 -4.92 -21.69 -10.21
C GLY A 45 -3.40 -21.69 -10.38
N ALA A 46 -2.91 -20.81 -11.26
CA ALA A 46 -1.48 -20.65 -11.52
C ALA A 46 -0.80 -19.77 -10.45
N PRO A 47 0.48 -20.00 -10.16
CA PRO A 47 1.23 -19.18 -9.20
C PRO A 47 1.34 -17.74 -9.69
N ARG A 48 1.39 -16.80 -8.73
CA ARG A 48 1.61 -15.38 -9.03
C ARG A 48 3.10 -15.13 -9.21
N ILE A 49 3.46 -14.52 -10.33
CA ILE A 49 4.83 -14.07 -10.60
C ILE A 49 4.84 -12.56 -10.45
N THR A 50 5.69 -12.02 -9.58
CA THR A 50 5.73 -10.58 -9.31
C THR A 50 7.15 -10.06 -9.10
N LYS A 51 7.35 -8.77 -9.38
CA LYS A 51 8.50 -7.97 -8.95
C LYS A 51 8.12 -6.89 -7.94
N ASP A 52 6.87 -6.87 -7.50
CA ASP A 52 6.42 -5.91 -6.48
C ASP A 52 6.83 -6.38 -5.08
N GLY A 53 7.66 -5.58 -4.41
CA GLY A 53 8.12 -5.86 -3.05
C GLY A 53 7.00 -5.85 -2.01
N VAL A 54 5.94 -5.06 -2.19
CA VAL A 54 4.80 -5.03 -1.25
C VAL A 54 4.03 -6.32 -1.30
N THR A 55 3.69 -6.77 -2.52
CA THR A 55 3.04 -8.06 -2.74
C THR A 55 3.88 -9.19 -2.12
N VAL A 56 5.19 -9.21 -2.35
CA VAL A 56 6.07 -10.24 -1.75
C VAL A 56 6.05 -10.17 -0.22
N ALA A 57 6.15 -8.98 0.38
CA ALA A 57 6.17 -8.82 1.82
C ALA A 57 4.84 -9.21 2.50
N LYS A 58 3.70 -9.02 1.81
CA LYS A 58 2.37 -9.39 2.32
C LYS A 58 2.19 -10.90 2.50
N GLU A 59 2.81 -11.69 1.62
CA GLU A 59 2.66 -13.14 1.57
C GLU A 59 3.63 -13.88 2.52
N ILE A 60 4.51 -13.16 3.21
CA ILE A 60 5.48 -13.76 4.13
C ILE A 60 4.88 -13.85 5.53
N GLU A 61 4.59 -15.09 5.93
CA GLU A 61 4.25 -15.48 7.28
C GLU A 61 5.11 -16.67 7.70
N LEU A 62 5.70 -16.59 8.89
CA LEU A 62 6.65 -17.59 9.38
C LEU A 62 6.03 -18.46 10.47
N GLU A 63 6.38 -19.74 10.49
CA GLU A 63 5.86 -20.71 11.47
C GLU A 63 6.34 -20.41 12.90
N ASP A 64 7.62 -20.05 13.07
CA ASP A 64 8.14 -19.62 14.36
C ASP A 64 7.59 -18.23 14.70
N LYS A 65 6.88 -18.14 15.84
CA LYS A 65 6.21 -16.89 16.25
C LYS A 65 7.18 -15.73 16.48
N PHE A 66 8.41 -15.97 16.95
CA PHE A 66 9.39 -14.91 17.19
C PHE A 66 10.03 -14.43 15.90
N GLU A 67 10.29 -15.34 14.97
CA GLU A 67 10.71 -14.97 13.61
C GLU A 67 9.58 -14.20 12.92
N ASN A 68 8.34 -14.69 12.98
CA ASN A 68 7.20 -14.03 12.38
C ASN A 68 7.00 -12.61 12.94
N MET A 69 7.12 -12.41 14.25
CA MET A 69 7.07 -11.07 14.84
C MET A 69 8.09 -10.11 14.21
N GLY A 70 9.34 -10.56 14.01
CA GLY A 70 10.36 -9.77 13.32
C GLY A 70 10.01 -9.46 11.86
N ALA A 71 9.49 -10.44 11.13
CA ALA A 71 9.02 -10.25 9.75
C ALA A 71 7.86 -9.24 9.69
N GLN A 72 6.84 -9.40 10.54
CA GLN A 72 5.66 -8.52 10.57
C GLN A 72 6.04 -7.06 10.88
N MET A 73 7.03 -6.82 11.76
CA MET A 73 7.52 -5.46 12.03
C MET A 73 8.11 -4.78 10.78
N VAL A 74 8.85 -5.51 9.94
CA VAL A 74 9.41 -4.96 8.71
C VAL A 74 8.37 -4.85 7.60
N ARG A 75 7.40 -5.77 7.56
CA ARG A 75 6.22 -5.65 6.70
C ARG A 75 5.47 -4.35 6.97
N GLU A 76 5.32 -3.97 8.24
CA GLU A 76 4.68 -2.72 8.62
C GLU A 76 5.45 -1.49 8.13
N VAL A 77 6.80 -1.53 8.15
CA VAL A 77 7.64 -0.47 7.55
C VAL A 77 7.35 -0.33 6.07
N ALA A 78 7.36 -1.45 5.33
CA ALA A 78 7.08 -1.45 3.89
C ALA A 78 5.67 -0.93 3.57
N SER A 79 4.65 -1.40 4.31
CA SER A 79 3.26 -0.97 4.11
C SER A 79 3.10 0.53 4.32
N LYS A 80 3.61 1.08 5.43
CA LYS A 80 3.49 2.52 5.71
C LYS A 80 4.20 3.38 4.67
N THR A 81 5.34 2.92 4.13
CA THR A 81 5.99 3.60 3.01
C THR A 81 5.10 3.61 1.78
N ASN A 82 4.47 2.48 1.45
CA ASN A 82 3.52 2.41 0.33
C ASN A 82 2.32 3.35 0.53
N ASP A 83 1.74 3.37 1.73
CA ASP A 83 0.52 4.12 2.00
C ASP A 83 0.73 5.63 1.90
N ILE A 84 1.93 6.12 2.23
CA ILE A 84 2.25 7.55 2.21
C ILE A 84 2.85 7.98 0.87
N ALA A 85 3.73 7.16 0.28
CA ALA A 85 4.54 7.56 -0.87
C ALA A 85 4.19 6.83 -2.18
N GLY A 86 3.47 5.70 -2.13
CA GLY A 86 3.10 4.89 -3.28
C GLY A 86 4.24 4.09 -3.95
N ASP A 87 5.48 4.26 -3.51
CA ASP A 87 6.68 3.55 -4.01
C ASP A 87 7.76 3.48 -2.91
N GLY A 88 8.86 2.75 -3.15
CA GLY A 88 10.05 2.73 -2.29
C GLY A 88 10.02 1.66 -1.20
N THR A 89 9.05 0.75 -1.23
CA THR A 89 8.85 -0.30 -0.21
C THR A 89 10.01 -1.28 -0.11
N THR A 90 10.55 -1.72 -1.23
CA THR A 90 11.75 -2.57 -1.28
C THR A 90 12.96 -1.82 -0.71
N THR A 91 13.11 -0.52 -1.03
CA THR A 91 14.19 0.32 -0.50
C THR A 91 14.07 0.46 1.03
N ALA A 92 12.87 0.73 1.54
CA ALA A 92 12.61 0.82 2.98
C ALA A 92 12.93 -0.51 3.70
N THR A 93 12.57 -1.64 3.09
CA THR A 93 12.84 -2.99 3.62
C THR A 93 14.34 -3.26 3.72
N VAL A 94 15.10 -2.94 2.66
CA VAL A 94 16.57 -3.13 2.63
C VAL A 94 17.27 -2.23 3.65
N LEU A 95 16.86 -0.97 3.77
CA LEU A 95 17.39 -0.05 4.77
C LEU A 95 17.08 -0.54 6.19
N ALA A 96 15.85 -0.99 6.44
CA ALA A 96 15.45 -1.55 7.73
C ALA A 96 16.30 -2.78 8.09
N GLN A 97 16.51 -3.71 7.15
CA GLN A 97 17.38 -4.88 7.35
C GLN A 97 18.79 -4.45 7.77
N ALA A 98 19.41 -3.52 7.03
CA ALA A 98 20.77 -3.08 7.30
C ALA A 98 20.91 -2.42 8.69
N ILE A 99 19.98 -1.51 9.04
CA ILE A 99 19.99 -0.82 10.33
C ILE A 99 19.79 -1.80 11.50
N VAL A 100 18.83 -2.72 11.38
CA VAL A 100 18.54 -3.70 12.43
C VAL A 100 19.70 -4.68 12.61
N GLN A 101 20.33 -5.12 11.51
CA GLN A 101 21.45 -6.05 11.55
C GLN A 101 22.68 -5.43 12.23
N GLU A 102 23.08 -4.22 11.83
CA GLU A 102 24.22 -3.53 12.44
C GLU A 102 23.92 -3.06 13.87
N GLY A 103 22.69 -2.61 14.14
CA GLY A 103 22.24 -2.28 15.49
C GLY A 103 22.31 -3.49 16.42
N ASN A 104 21.89 -4.68 15.96
CA ASN A 104 21.97 -5.89 16.79
C ASN A 104 23.43 -6.30 17.09
N LYS A 105 24.35 -6.14 16.13
CA LYS A 105 25.79 -6.36 16.36
C LYS A 105 26.35 -5.40 17.41
N ALA A 106 26.02 -4.12 17.31
CA ALA A 106 26.46 -3.10 18.27
C ALA A 106 25.94 -3.37 19.69
N VAL A 107 24.67 -3.76 19.83
CA VAL A 107 24.11 -4.14 21.14
C VAL A 107 24.74 -5.44 21.66
N ALA A 108 25.03 -6.41 20.79
CA ALA A 108 25.75 -7.62 21.18
C ALA A 108 27.18 -7.33 21.67
N ALA A 109 27.80 -6.25 21.16
CA ALA A 109 29.09 -5.75 21.63
C ALA A 109 29.01 -4.94 22.95
N GLY A 110 27.82 -4.83 23.56
CA GLY A 110 27.62 -4.17 24.85
C GLY A 110 27.28 -2.67 24.78
N MET A 111 27.03 -2.12 23.58
CA MET A 111 26.59 -0.74 23.44
C MET A 111 25.15 -0.55 23.93
N ASN A 112 24.84 0.62 24.47
CA ASN A 112 23.50 0.95 24.95
C ASN A 112 22.51 1.09 23.77
N PRO A 113 21.45 0.25 23.69
CA PRO A 113 20.45 0.33 22.61
C PRO A 113 19.77 1.70 22.48
N MET A 114 19.55 2.39 23.60
CA MET A 114 18.87 3.69 23.60
C MET A 114 19.74 4.79 22.99
N ASP A 115 21.05 4.74 23.23
CA ASP A 115 21.99 5.71 22.65
C ASP A 115 22.22 5.41 21.16
N LEU A 116 22.27 4.13 20.77
CA LEU A 116 22.30 3.73 19.37
C LEU A 116 21.08 4.26 18.60
N LYS A 117 19.88 4.05 19.15
CA LYS A 117 18.64 4.60 18.57
C LYS A 117 18.72 6.12 18.43
N ARG A 118 19.13 6.83 19.48
CA ARG A 118 19.25 8.30 19.45
C ARG A 118 20.22 8.76 18.36
N GLY A 119 21.35 8.07 18.19
CA GLY A 119 22.32 8.34 17.13
C GLY A 119 21.74 8.13 15.73
N ILE A 120 21.00 7.04 15.53
CA ILE A 120 20.30 6.77 14.26
C ILE A 120 19.27 7.87 13.97
N ASP A 121 18.44 8.23 14.94
CA ASP A 121 17.40 9.26 14.76
C ASP A 121 18.00 10.62 14.37
N LEU A 122 19.12 11.02 15.01
CA LEU A 122 19.83 12.25 14.67
C LEU A 122 20.40 12.20 13.24
N ALA A 123 21.04 11.08 12.86
CA ALA A 123 21.59 10.92 11.51
C ALA A 123 20.50 10.94 10.44
N VAL A 124 19.36 10.29 10.69
CA VAL A 124 18.20 10.31 9.78
C VAL A 124 17.68 11.74 9.61
N GLY A 125 17.59 12.52 10.69
CA GLY A 125 17.18 13.94 10.62
C GLY A 125 18.06 14.77 9.69
N GLU A 126 19.39 14.65 9.82
CA GLU A 126 20.35 15.34 8.95
C GLU A 126 20.27 14.86 7.48
N VAL A 127 20.12 13.56 7.26
CA VAL A 127 19.96 12.99 5.91
C VAL A 127 18.69 13.51 5.24
N VAL A 128 17.55 13.52 5.94
CA VAL A 128 16.29 14.05 5.42
C VAL A 128 16.42 15.54 5.09
N ALA A 129 17.07 16.32 5.95
CA ALA A 129 17.32 17.74 5.69
C ALA A 129 18.21 17.95 4.44
N ALA A 130 19.24 17.12 4.26
CA ALA A 130 20.10 17.16 3.09
C ALA A 130 19.35 16.76 1.81
N LEU A 131 18.52 15.72 1.86
CA LEU A 131 17.67 15.29 0.74
C LEU A 131 16.68 16.40 0.32
N GLY A 132 16.06 17.07 1.29
CA GLY A 132 15.18 18.21 1.01
C GLY A 132 15.90 19.37 0.29
N LYS A 133 17.18 19.61 0.62
CA LYS A 133 18.01 20.62 -0.09
C LYS A 133 18.42 20.19 -1.49
N ALA A 134 18.61 18.89 -1.71
CA ALA A 134 18.98 18.33 -3.01
C ALA A 134 17.78 18.13 -3.95
N ALA A 135 16.56 18.16 -3.41
CA ALA A 135 15.33 17.94 -4.16
C ALA A 135 15.14 18.98 -5.27
N LYS A 136 14.80 18.48 -6.48
CA LYS A 136 14.44 19.31 -7.63
C LYS A 136 12.94 19.20 -7.86
N LYS A 137 12.27 20.34 -7.93
CA LYS A 137 10.84 20.39 -8.28
C LYS A 137 10.67 20.05 -9.75
N ILE A 138 9.79 19.09 -10.03
CA ILE A 138 9.34 18.73 -11.38
C ILE A 138 8.50 19.87 -11.95
N LYS A 139 8.77 20.25 -13.20
CA LYS A 139 8.11 21.36 -13.88
C LYS A 139 7.60 20.99 -15.27
N THR A 140 8.21 20.01 -15.92
CA THR A 140 7.87 19.65 -17.31
C THR A 140 7.14 18.31 -17.38
N SER A 141 6.29 18.16 -18.40
CA SER A 141 5.62 16.89 -18.69
C SER A 141 6.64 15.78 -19.00
N GLU A 142 7.78 16.13 -19.59
CA GLU A 142 8.89 15.20 -19.84
C GLU A 142 9.49 14.63 -18.55
N GLU A 143 9.67 15.47 -17.53
CA GLU A 143 10.15 15.04 -16.21
C GLU A 143 9.11 14.13 -15.52
N VAL A 144 7.82 14.42 -15.66
CA VAL A 144 6.72 13.55 -15.18
C VAL A 144 6.78 12.19 -15.87
N ALA A 145 6.90 12.18 -17.19
CA ALA A 145 7.01 10.94 -17.97
C ALA A 145 8.24 10.12 -17.57
N GLN A 146 9.36 10.78 -17.30
CA GLN A 146 10.59 10.13 -16.84
C GLN A 146 10.39 9.44 -15.48
N VAL A 147 9.74 10.11 -14.52
CA VAL A 147 9.42 9.52 -13.22
C VAL A 147 8.49 8.33 -13.38
N GLY A 148 7.40 8.47 -14.14
CA GLY A 148 6.47 7.38 -14.43
C GLY A 148 7.16 6.19 -15.09
N THR A 149 8.06 6.43 -16.04
CA THR A 149 8.85 5.38 -16.71
C THR A 149 9.72 4.60 -15.73
N ILE A 150 10.41 5.31 -14.82
CA ILE A 150 11.30 4.67 -13.84
C ILE A 150 10.50 3.82 -12.85
N SER A 151 9.39 4.35 -12.32
CA SER A 151 8.51 3.60 -11.40
C SER A 151 7.78 2.44 -12.10
N ALA A 152 7.49 2.56 -13.39
CA ALA A 152 6.97 1.48 -14.24
C ALA A 152 8.05 0.49 -14.72
N ASN A 153 9.19 0.42 -14.03
CA ASN A 153 10.28 -0.52 -14.30
C ASN A 153 10.91 -0.39 -15.71
N GLY A 154 10.95 0.84 -16.23
CA GLY A 154 11.53 1.18 -17.54
C GLY A 154 10.53 1.23 -18.69
N ASP A 155 9.23 1.12 -18.41
CA ASP A 155 8.19 1.20 -19.45
C ASP A 155 7.89 2.65 -19.85
N GLU A 156 8.44 3.07 -21.00
CA GLU A 156 8.22 4.41 -21.55
C GLU A 156 6.75 4.67 -21.95
N SER A 157 5.99 3.62 -22.28
CA SER A 157 4.60 3.79 -22.71
C SER A 157 3.72 4.22 -21.53
N VAL A 158 3.91 3.59 -20.37
CA VAL A 158 3.23 3.93 -19.11
C VAL A 158 3.61 5.34 -18.68
N GLY A 159 4.90 5.69 -18.73
CA GLY A 159 5.36 7.04 -18.38
C GLY A 159 4.72 8.12 -19.24
N LYS A 160 4.63 7.91 -20.57
CA LYS A 160 3.97 8.85 -21.49
C LYS A 160 2.48 8.98 -21.19
N MET A 161 1.77 7.87 -20.98
CA MET A 161 0.33 7.90 -20.67
C MET A 161 0.03 8.67 -19.37
N ILE A 162 0.84 8.48 -18.32
CA ILE A 162 0.69 9.23 -17.06
C ILE A 162 0.89 10.73 -17.29
N ALA A 163 1.92 11.10 -18.06
CA ALA A 163 2.20 12.50 -18.35
C ALA A 163 1.09 13.17 -19.18
N GLU A 164 0.54 12.46 -20.16
CA GLU A 164 -0.62 12.91 -20.94
C GLU A 164 -1.88 13.04 -20.08
N ALA A 165 -2.14 12.08 -19.19
CA ALA A 165 -3.24 12.13 -18.25
C ALA A 165 -3.14 13.37 -17.35
N MET A 166 -2.00 13.56 -16.68
CA MET A 166 -1.74 14.72 -15.81
C MET A 166 -1.84 16.05 -16.56
N GLN A 167 -1.47 16.10 -17.84
CA GLN A 167 -1.61 17.31 -18.64
C GLN A 167 -3.09 17.66 -18.93
N LYS A 168 -3.95 16.64 -19.11
CA LYS A 168 -5.39 16.86 -19.37
C LYS A 168 -6.16 17.22 -18.10
N VAL A 169 -5.90 16.53 -16.97
CA VAL A 169 -6.65 16.74 -15.70
C VAL A 169 -6.00 17.79 -14.78
N GLY A 170 -4.76 18.18 -15.07
CA GLY A 170 -3.94 19.05 -14.21
C GLY A 170 -3.20 18.28 -13.12
N ASN A 171 -2.23 18.92 -12.46
CA ASN A 171 -1.37 18.27 -11.45
C ASN A 171 -2.11 17.79 -10.20
N GLU A 172 -3.31 18.33 -9.93
CA GLU A 172 -4.18 17.94 -8.82
C GLU A 172 -5.45 17.22 -9.30
N GLY A 173 -5.48 16.81 -10.57
CA GLY A 173 -6.59 16.06 -11.13
C GLY A 173 -6.59 14.60 -10.68
N VAL A 174 -7.77 13.99 -10.71
CA VAL A 174 -7.97 12.59 -10.33
C VAL A 174 -7.63 11.69 -11.52
N ILE A 175 -6.82 10.66 -11.28
CA ILE A 175 -6.47 9.65 -12.28
C ILE A 175 -6.87 8.29 -11.72
N THR A 176 -7.67 7.53 -12.47
CA THR A 176 -8.05 6.16 -12.16
C THR A 176 -7.47 5.20 -13.20
N VAL A 177 -7.29 3.93 -12.81
CA VAL A 177 -6.77 2.88 -13.70
C VAL A 177 -7.73 1.70 -13.65
N GLU A 178 -8.30 1.37 -14.81
CA GLU A 178 -9.25 0.28 -15.00
C GLU A 178 -8.67 -0.80 -15.93
N GLU A 179 -9.14 -2.04 -15.80
CA GLU A 179 -8.70 -3.14 -16.64
C GLU A 179 -9.49 -3.13 -17.95
N ALA A 180 -8.79 -2.93 -19.07
CA ALA A 180 -9.40 -2.98 -20.39
C ALA A 180 -9.68 -4.43 -20.81
N LYS A 181 -10.81 -4.66 -21.51
CA LYS A 181 -11.13 -5.96 -22.13
C LYS A 181 -10.36 -6.18 -23.44
N THR A 182 -9.69 -5.15 -23.94
CA THR A 182 -8.90 -5.14 -25.18
C THR A 182 -7.41 -5.21 -24.86
N ALA A 183 -6.58 -5.47 -25.88
CA ALA A 183 -5.12 -5.49 -25.74
C ALA A 183 -4.50 -4.08 -25.77
N GLU A 184 -5.29 -3.05 -26.11
CA GLU A 184 -4.83 -1.68 -26.24
C GLU A 184 -5.09 -0.92 -24.94
N THR A 185 -4.10 -0.12 -24.51
CA THR A 185 -4.28 0.79 -23.37
C THR A 185 -4.78 2.13 -23.90
N GLU A 186 -5.91 2.58 -23.36
CA GLU A 186 -6.58 3.82 -23.76
C GLU A 186 -6.53 4.85 -22.62
N LEU A 187 -6.50 6.13 -22.99
CA LEU A 187 -6.61 7.25 -22.05
C LEU A 187 -7.90 8.02 -22.33
N GLU A 188 -8.91 7.80 -21.49
CA GLU A 188 -10.17 8.53 -21.53
C GLU A 188 -10.19 9.61 -20.44
N VAL A 189 -10.74 10.77 -20.76
CA VAL A 189 -11.02 11.82 -19.77
C VAL A 189 -12.53 11.91 -19.63
N VAL A 190 -13.01 11.57 -18.44
CA VAL A 190 -14.42 11.63 -18.08
C VAL A 190 -14.66 12.75 -17.07
N GLU A 191 -15.86 13.33 -17.10
CA GLU A 191 -16.29 14.24 -16.04
C GLU A 191 -16.63 13.43 -14.79
N GLY A 192 -15.94 13.72 -13.68
CA GLY A 192 -16.13 13.03 -12.42
C GLY A 192 -15.67 13.87 -11.24
N MET A 193 -15.86 13.36 -10.03
CA MET A 193 -15.40 14.02 -8.81
C MET A 193 -14.90 13.01 -7.77
N GLN A 194 -13.91 13.42 -6.98
CA GLN A 194 -13.42 12.70 -5.81
C GLN A 194 -13.55 13.59 -4.58
N PHE A 195 -13.89 13.00 -3.44
CA PHE A 195 -13.93 13.67 -2.15
C PHE A 195 -13.41 12.74 -1.06
N ASP A 196 -12.87 13.31 0.02
CA ASP A 196 -12.17 12.56 1.09
C ASP A 196 -13.16 11.89 2.08
N ARG A 197 -13.93 10.92 1.58
CA ARG A 197 -14.76 10.03 2.40
C ARG A 197 -14.66 8.59 1.89
N GLY A 198 -14.44 7.65 2.81
CA GLY A 198 -14.40 6.21 2.52
C GLY A 198 -15.71 5.50 2.87
N TYR A 199 -15.72 4.18 2.72
CA TYR A 199 -16.82 3.33 3.17
C TYR A 199 -16.89 3.28 4.71
N LEU A 200 -18.12 3.27 5.25
CA LEU A 200 -18.35 3.19 6.70
C LEU A 200 -18.05 1.80 7.29
N SER A 201 -18.14 0.76 6.46
CA SER A 201 -17.94 -0.62 6.85
C SER A 201 -17.01 -1.35 5.89
N PRO A 202 -16.00 -2.09 6.37
CA PRO A 202 -15.12 -2.90 5.52
C PRO A 202 -15.87 -3.99 4.72
N TYR A 203 -17.10 -4.33 5.12
CA TYR A 203 -17.92 -5.31 4.41
C TYR A 203 -18.43 -4.80 3.05
N PHE A 204 -18.28 -3.51 2.74
CA PHE A 204 -18.60 -2.96 1.42
C PHE A 204 -17.50 -3.17 0.38
N VAL A 205 -16.33 -3.69 0.78
CA VAL A 205 -15.23 -3.98 -0.15
C VAL A 205 -15.65 -5.08 -1.13
N THR A 206 -15.68 -4.75 -2.42
CA THR A 206 -15.97 -5.72 -3.50
C THR A 206 -14.69 -6.34 -4.04
N ASN A 207 -13.57 -5.62 -3.98
CA ASN A 207 -12.26 -6.09 -4.39
C ASN A 207 -11.31 -6.14 -3.18
N ALA A 208 -11.17 -7.34 -2.60
CA ALA A 208 -10.35 -7.56 -1.41
C ALA A 208 -8.83 -7.36 -1.65
N ASP A 209 -8.37 -7.49 -2.90
CA ASP A 209 -6.94 -7.32 -3.22
C ASP A 209 -6.53 -5.84 -3.16
N LYS A 210 -7.37 -4.97 -3.72
CA LYS A 210 -7.17 -3.51 -3.74
C LYS A 210 -7.78 -2.82 -2.52
N MET A 211 -8.60 -3.50 -1.73
CA MET A 211 -9.38 -2.95 -0.61
C MET A 211 -10.31 -1.80 -1.04
N VAL A 212 -10.93 -1.95 -2.22
CA VAL A 212 -11.84 -0.95 -2.83
C VAL A 212 -13.26 -1.50 -3.03
N ALA A 213 -14.22 -0.59 -3.13
CA ALA A 213 -15.61 -0.88 -3.45
C ALA A 213 -15.93 -0.35 -4.86
N ASP A 214 -15.83 -1.23 -5.84
CA ASP A 214 -16.12 -0.96 -7.25
C ASP A 214 -17.61 -1.24 -7.53
N LEU A 215 -18.35 -0.24 -8.03
CA LEU A 215 -19.77 -0.34 -8.41
C LEU A 215 -19.95 0.12 -9.87
N GLU A 216 -20.40 -0.77 -10.74
CA GLU A 216 -20.69 -0.46 -12.15
C GLU A 216 -22.15 -0.01 -12.33
N ASP A 217 -22.40 1.03 -13.14
CA ASP A 217 -23.74 1.54 -13.47
C ASP A 217 -24.66 1.77 -12.25
N ALA A 218 -24.10 2.31 -11.16
CA ALA A 218 -24.80 2.49 -9.89
C ALA A 218 -25.75 3.70 -9.87
N TYR A 219 -26.83 3.59 -9.09
CA TYR A 219 -27.60 4.76 -8.65
C TYR A 219 -26.87 5.46 -7.50
N ILE A 220 -27.02 6.78 -7.40
CA ILE A 220 -26.45 7.58 -6.31
C ILE A 220 -27.59 8.25 -5.54
N LEU A 221 -27.76 7.88 -4.27
CA LEU A 221 -28.67 8.52 -3.34
C LEU A 221 -27.92 9.61 -2.56
N LEU A 222 -28.33 10.86 -2.74
CA LEU A 222 -27.84 12.00 -1.97
C LEU A 222 -28.85 12.36 -0.88
N HIS A 223 -28.44 12.31 0.39
CA HIS A 223 -29.30 12.65 1.51
C HIS A 223 -28.59 13.58 2.50
N GLU A 224 -29.15 14.77 2.77
CA GLU A 224 -28.45 15.79 3.58
C GLU A 224 -28.32 15.43 5.07
N LYS A 225 -29.12 14.50 5.60
CA LYS A 225 -29.19 14.20 7.04
C LYS A 225 -28.62 12.82 7.37
N LYS A 226 -28.48 12.54 8.67
CA LYS A 226 -28.16 11.21 9.18
C LYS A 226 -29.27 10.19 8.89
N LEU A 227 -28.85 8.99 8.48
CA LEU A 227 -29.72 7.83 8.28
C LEU A 227 -29.53 6.85 9.44
N SER A 228 -30.55 6.73 10.29
CA SER A 228 -30.51 5.82 11.45
C SER A 228 -31.58 4.72 11.39
N ASN A 229 -32.61 4.88 10.56
CA ASN A 229 -33.74 3.95 10.45
C ASN A 229 -33.87 3.42 9.02
N LEU A 230 -33.85 2.10 8.88
CA LEU A 230 -34.01 1.38 7.61
C LEU A 230 -35.37 1.65 6.94
N GLN A 231 -36.43 1.87 7.71
CA GLN A 231 -37.80 2.04 7.18
C GLN A 231 -37.91 3.21 6.20
N ALA A 232 -37.16 4.29 6.44
CA ALA A 232 -37.16 5.46 5.56
C ALA A 232 -36.50 5.16 4.18
N MET A 233 -35.66 4.12 4.12
CA MET A 233 -34.93 3.72 2.91
C MET A 233 -35.62 2.61 2.13
N LEU A 234 -36.50 1.82 2.75
CA LEU A 234 -37.16 0.67 2.12
C LEU A 234 -37.75 0.97 0.73
N PRO A 235 -38.54 2.06 0.54
CA PRO A 235 -39.13 2.32 -0.78
C PRO A 235 -38.08 2.57 -1.87
N VAL A 236 -36.95 3.19 -1.50
CA VAL A 236 -35.85 3.47 -2.43
C VAL A 236 -35.09 2.19 -2.74
N LEU A 237 -34.79 1.38 -1.72
CA LEU A 237 -34.11 0.10 -1.89
C LEU A 237 -34.94 -0.86 -2.76
N GLU A 238 -36.25 -0.95 -2.53
CA GLU A 238 -37.15 -1.77 -3.35
C GLU A 238 -37.16 -1.33 -4.82
N ALA A 239 -37.19 -0.02 -5.08
CA ALA A 239 -37.14 0.51 -6.44
C ALA A 239 -35.80 0.19 -7.13
N VAL A 240 -34.68 0.29 -6.41
CA VAL A 240 -33.35 -0.01 -6.97
C VAL A 240 -33.17 -1.51 -7.21
N VAL A 241 -33.63 -2.36 -6.28
CA VAL A 241 -33.58 -3.82 -6.44
C VAL A 241 -34.30 -4.28 -7.70
N GLN A 242 -35.43 -3.66 -8.07
CA GLN A 242 -36.14 -3.98 -9.31
C GLN A 242 -35.30 -3.75 -10.58
N THR A 243 -34.36 -2.80 -10.53
CA THR A 243 -33.47 -2.51 -11.66
C THR A 243 -32.23 -3.39 -11.71
N SER A 244 -31.97 -4.18 -10.66
CA SER A 244 -30.75 -5.00 -10.50
C SER A 244 -29.45 -4.21 -10.63
N LYS A 245 -29.48 -2.90 -10.35
CA LYS A 245 -28.31 -2.02 -10.33
C LYS A 245 -27.83 -1.76 -8.90
N PRO A 246 -26.53 -1.54 -8.68
CA PRO A 246 -26.01 -1.16 -7.37
C PRO A 246 -26.47 0.24 -6.92
N LEU A 247 -26.37 0.51 -5.62
CA LEU A 247 -26.71 1.80 -5.00
C LEU A 247 -25.54 2.31 -4.17
N LEU A 248 -25.09 3.53 -4.45
CA LEU A 248 -24.20 4.31 -3.61
C LEU A 248 -25.03 5.29 -2.78
N ILE A 249 -24.81 5.32 -1.46
CA ILE A 249 -25.51 6.23 -0.55
C ILE A 249 -24.50 7.23 0.00
N ILE A 250 -24.79 8.52 -0.19
CA ILE A 250 -24.01 9.62 0.36
C ILE A 250 -24.92 10.41 1.28
N SER A 251 -24.65 10.31 2.58
CA SER A 251 -25.38 11.03 3.63
C SER A 251 -24.45 11.72 4.62
N GLU A 252 -25.00 12.51 5.56
CA GLU A 252 -24.23 13.05 6.68
C GLU A 252 -23.57 11.94 7.51
N ASP A 253 -24.34 10.88 7.79
CA ASP A 253 -23.89 9.67 8.47
C ASP A 253 -24.88 8.51 8.19
N VAL A 254 -24.42 7.26 8.35
CA VAL A 254 -25.28 6.05 8.38
C VAL A 254 -24.96 5.27 9.64
N GLU A 255 -25.95 5.16 10.53
CA GLU A 255 -25.76 4.61 11.87
C GLU A 255 -26.85 3.58 12.22
N GLY A 256 -26.60 2.80 13.28
CA GLY A 256 -27.62 1.93 13.88
C GLY A 256 -28.05 0.78 12.97
N GLU A 257 -29.36 0.54 12.88
CA GLU A 257 -29.94 -0.53 12.04
C GLU A 257 -29.81 -0.27 10.53
N ALA A 258 -29.43 0.95 10.13
CA ALA A 258 -29.28 1.30 8.72
C ALA A 258 -27.91 0.93 8.12
N LEU A 259 -26.87 0.70 8.95
CA LEU A 259 -25.51 0.31 8.54
C LEU A 259 -25.29 -1.19 8.69
#